data_AF-A0A916H4K8-F1
#
_entry.id   AF-A0A916H4K8-F1
#
_cell.length_a   1.000
_cell.length_b   1.000
_cell.length_c   1.000
_cell.angle_alpha   90.00
_cell.angle_beta   90.00
_cell.angle_gamma   90.00
#
_symmetry.space_group_name_H-M   'P 1'
#
loop_
_entity.id
_entity.type
_entity.pdbx_description
1 polymer ?
#
loop_
_entity_poly.entity_id
_entity_poly.type
_entity_poly.pdbx_seq_one_letter_code
_entity_poly.pdbx_strand_id
1 'polypeptide(L)'
;MRIRSLEISGFKSFVDRVKLAFGPGVSGIVGPNGCGKSNVVDAMRWAMGEQSPRRLRGKGMEDVIFAGSEVRAPVGMAEVLLTFDNSEGLAPAAYAAYSEIQIARRLYRSGESEYLLNGVSVRLRDVQDFFRDTGIGTKGYTIVEQGQIAGIVSAKPEERRSLIEEAAGIGKYKVRRHEAERKIEATEQNLVRVNDVLGEIRRQIGSLERQAKKAARYKRLREMARWLELSIAADERREVMAALAAERRELEALRERATSLETTL
;
A
#
# COMPACT_ATOMS: atom_id res chain seq x y z
N MET A 1 -28.07 6.83 -19.04
CA MET A 1 -28.03 5.71 -18.06
C MET A 1 -29.15 5.90 -17.04
N ARG A 2 -29.97 4.88 -16.81
CA ARG A 2 -31.26 4.98 -16.09
C ARG A 2 -31.44 3.80 -15.12
N ILE A 3 -32.04 4.00 -13.94
CA ILE A 3 -32.44 2.87 -13.09
C ILE A 3 -33.62 2.13 -13.75
N ARG A 4 -33.47 0.83 -13.97
CA ARG A 4 -34.51 -0.06 -14.52
C ARG A 4 -35.21 -0.86 -13.42
N SER A 5 -34.47 -1.36 -12.45
CA SER A 5 -35.05 -2.07 -11.31
C SER A 5 -34.18 -2.01 -10.07
N LEU A 6 -34.83 -2.19 -8.92
CA LEU A 6 -34.22 -2.35 -7.61
C LEU A 6 -34.77 -3.63 -6.99
N GLU A 7 -33.89 -4.60 -6.73
CA GLU A 7 -34.22 -5.81 -5.99
C GLU A 7 -33.66 -5.68 -4.58
N ILE A 8 -34.49 -5.95 -3.58
CA ILE A 8 -34.18 -5.78 -2.16
C ILE A 8 -34.54 -7.07 -1.43
N SER A 9 -33.66 -7.58 -0.58
CA SER A 9 -33.94 -8.73 0.29
C SER A 9 -33.21 -8.59 1.62
N GLY A 10 -33.88 -8.94 2.72
CA GLY A 10 -33.33 -8.84 4.07
C GLY A 10 -32.90 -7.44 4.52
N PHE A 11 -33.28 -6.38 3.78
CA PHE A 11 -32.85 -5.01 4.05
C PHE A 11 -33.92 -4.24 4.83
N LYS A 12 -33.64 -3.92 6.09
CA LYS A 12 -34.55 -3.20 6.98
C LYS A 12 -35.97 -3.78 6.94
N SER A 13 -36.97 -3.00 6.52
CA SER A 13 -38.37 -3.43 6.44
C SER A 13 -38.66 -4.44 5.33
N PHE A 14 -37.71 -4.71 4.42
CA PHE A 14 -37.88 -5.64 3.30
C PHE A 14 -37.28 -7.00 3.65
N VAL A 15 -38.06 -7.85 4.29
CA VAL A 15 -37.63 -9.21 4.68
C VAL A 15 -37.56 -10.12 3.45
N ASP A 16 -38.68 -10.26 2.74
CA ASP A 16 -38.77 -11.07 1.54
C ASP A 16 -38.13 -10.35 0.35
N ARG A 17 -37.72 -11.11 -0.66
CA ARG A 17 -37.20 -10.53 -1.89
C ARG A 17 -38.30 -9.75 -2.61
N VAL A 18 -38.10 -8.46 -2.81
CA VAL A 18 -39.00 -7.56 -3.53
C VAL A 18 -38.26 -6.97 -4.73
N LYS A 19 -38.90 -6.99 -5.90
CA LYS A 19 -38.42 -6.34 -7.11
C LYS A 19 -39.29 -5.14 -7.46
N LEU A 20 -38.69 -3.95 -7.45
CA LEU A 20 -39.31 -2.70 -7.88
C LEU A 20 -38.82 -2.39 -9.30
N ALA A 21 -39.74 -2.31 -10.26
CA ALA A 21 -39.44 -1.91 -11.64
C ALA A 21 -39.72 -0.42 -11.84
N PHE A 22 -38.81 0.28 -12.51
CA PHE A 22 -38.92 1.70 -12.79
C PHE A 22 -39.09 1.93 -14.30
N GLY A 23 -40.19 2.56 -14.67
CA GLY A 23 -40.47 2.98 -16.05
C GLY A 23 -39.72 4.26 -16.43
N PRO A 24 -39.74 4.67 -17.71
CA PRO A 24 -39.30 6.00 -18.10
C PRO A 24 -40.19 7.07 -17.45
N GLY A 25 -39.62 8.25 -17.18
CA GLY A 25 -40.34 9.38 -16.60
C GLY A 25 -40.38 9.37 -15.07
N VAL A 26 -41.54 9.66 -14.49
CA VAL A 26 -41.72 9.85 -13.05
C VAL A 26 -42.30 8.58 -12.42
N SER A 27 -41.60 8.03 -11.43
CA SER A 27 -42.09 6.93 -10.61
C SER A 27 -42.43 7.42 -9.20
N GLY A 28 -43.63 7.14 -8.72
CA GLY A 28 -44.09 7.50 -7.37
C GLY A 28 -44.09 6.30 -6.44
N ILE A 29 -43.48 6.44 -5.25
CA ILE A 29 -43.54 5.44 -4.19
C ILE A 29 -44.46 5.96 -3.09
N VAL A 30 -45.63 5.34 -2.95
CA VAL A 30 -46.69 5.75 -2.01
C VAL A 30 -46.99 4.66 -1.00
N GLY A 31 -47.58 5.05 0.12
CA GLY A 31 -47.93 4.14 1.22
C GLY A 31 -48.06 4.87 2.56
N PRO A 32 -48.60 4.21 3.60
CA PRO A 32 -48.80 4.81 4.92
C PRO A 32 -47.47 5.12 5.64
N ASN A 33 -47.51 5.91 6.70
CA ASN A 33 -46.31 6.17 7.50
C ASN A 33 -45.80 4.88 8.15
N GLY A 34 -44.47 4.70 8.18
CA GLY A 34 -43.85 3.50 8.74
C GLY A 34 -43.76 2.28 7.82
N CYS A 35 -44.38 2.27 6.63
CA CYS A 35 -44.33 1.10 5.73
C CYS A 35 -42.99 0.89 4.99
N GLY A 36 -41.96 1.68 5.30
CA GLY A 36 -40.63 1.51 4.71
C GLY A 36 -40.38 2.25 3.40
N LYS A 37 -41.23 3.19 2.98
CA LYS A 37 -41.04 4.00 1.74
C LYS A 37 -39.62 4.59 1.63
N SER A 38 -39.18 5.26 2.69
CA SER A 38 -37.86 5.87 2.73
C SER A 38 -36.71 4.84 2.72
N ASN A 39 -36.97 3.59 3.12
CA ASN A 39 -35.96 2.53 3.07
C ASN A 39 -35.63 2.12 1.63
N VAL A 40 -36.49 2.44 0.65
CA VAL A 40 -36.18 2.27 -0.77
C VAL A 40 -34.99 3.17 -1.16
N VAL A 41 -35.03 4.45 -0.76
CA VAL A 41 -33.95 5.40 -1.03
C VAL A 41 -32.67 5.00 -0.30
N ASP A 42 -32.78 4.54 0.95
CA ASP A 42 -31.63 4.03 1.70
C ASP A 42 -31.00 2.80 1.02
N ALA A 43 -31.82 1.88 0.51
CA ALA A 43 -31.34 0.70 -0.21
C ALA A 43 -30.54 1.11 -1.46
N MET A 44 -31.05 2.08 -2.23
CA MET A 44 -30.33 2.63 -3.39
C MET A 44 -28.98 3.23 -2.97
N ARG A 45 -28.97 4.13 -1.97
CA ARG A 45 -27.73 4.75 -1.46
C ARG A 45 -26.73 3.73 -0.96
N TRP A 46 -27.20 2.72 -0.24
CA TRP A 46 -26.37 1.67 0.32
C TRP A 46 -25.73 0.80 -0.76
N ALA A 47 -26.49 0.39 -1.79
CA ALA A 47 -25.96 -0.33 -2.95
C ALA A 47 -24.97 0.52 -3.77
N MET A 48 -25.20 1.83 -3.83
CA MET A 48 -24.28 2.78 -4.47
C MET A 48 -23.02 3.11 -3.63
N GLY A 49 -22.82 2.44 -2.49
CA GLY A 49 -21.57 2.51 -1.73
C GLY A 49 -21.56 3.48 -0.55
N GLU A 50 -22.73 3.92 -0.04
CA GLU A 50 -22.80 4.68 1.22
C GLU A 50 -22.32 3.81 2.40
N GLN A 51 -21.37 4.34 3.17
CA GLN A 51 -20.74 3.65 4.30
C GLN A 51 -21.18 4.19 5.66
N SER A 52 -21.86 5.33 5.71
CA SER A 52 -22.31 5.94 6.96
C SER A 52 -23.64 5.32 7.43
N PRO A 53 -23.67 4.61 8.57
CA PRO A 53 -24.92 4.12 9.16
C PRO A 53 -25.91 5.24 9.43
N ARG A 54 -25.42 6.39 9.89
CA ARG A 54 -26.23 7.57 10.22
C ARG A 54 -27.00 8.10 9.01
N ARG A 55 -26.36 8.13 7.83
CA ARG A 55 -27.04 8.53 6.58
C ARG A 55 -28.07 7.50 6.11
N LEU A 56 -27.86 6.25 6.49
CA LEU A 56 -28.83 5.19 6.33
C LEU A 56 -29.75 5.09 7.55
N ARG A 57 -29.88 6.12 8.39
CA ARG A 57 -30.82 6.14 9.53
C ARG A 57 -30.68 4.93 10.48
N GLY A 58 -29.47 4.41 10.61
CA GLY A 58 -29.07 3.35 11.55
C GLY A 58 -27.99 3.83 12.52
N LYS A 59 -27.75 3.04 13.57
CA LYS A 59 -26.67 3.24 14.55
C LYS A 59 -25.40 2.51 14.10
N GLY A 60 -25.55 1.29 13.61
CA GLY A 60 -24.49 0.45 13.03
C GLY A 60 -24.79 0.08 11.58
N MET A 61 -23.78 -0.43 10.87
CA MET A 61 -23.98 -0.88 9.47
C MET A 61 -24.81 -2.16 9.43
N GLU A 62 -24.71 -3.01 10.45
CA GLU A 62 -25.53 -4.19 10.69
C GLU A 62 -27.03 -3.90 10.80
N ASP A 63 -27.42 -2.67 11.15
CA ASP A 63 -28.83 -2.24 11.25
C ASP A 63 -29.52 -2.19 9.88
N VAL A 64 -28.78 -2.32 8.79
CA VAL A 64 -29.38 -2.51 7.45
C VAL A 64 -29.97 -3.92 7.30
N ILE A 65 -29.52 -4.90 8.08
CA ILE A 65 -30.03 -6.27 8.08
C ILE A 65 -31.30 -6.32 8.91
N PHE A 66 -32.36 -6.94 8.38
CA PHE A 66 -33.60 -7.11 9.13
C PHE A 66 -33.37 -7.84 10.46
N ALA A 67 -33.72 -7.16 11.55
CA ALA A 67 -33.45 -7.58 12.92
C ALA A 67 -34.54 -8.51 13.51
N GLY A 68 -35.59 -8.83 12.74
CA GLY A 68 -36.74 -9.57 13.23
C GLY A 68 -37.90 -8.65 13.64
N SER A 69 -39.08 -9.24 13.78
CA SER A 69 -40.28 -8.64 14.34
C SER A 69 -41.01 -9.68 15.19
N GLU A 70 -42.10 -9.30 15.86
CA GLU A 70 -42.92 -10.23 16.64
C GLU A 70 -43.41 -11.44 15.83
N VAL A 71 -43.56 -11.27 14.51
CA VAL A 71 -44.14 -12.28 13.61
C VAL A 71 -43.06 -12.94 12.73
N ARG A 72 -41.84 -12.40 12.66
CA ARG A 72 -40.80 -12.89 11.74
C ARG A 72 -39.43 -12.93 12.39
N ALA A 73 -38.73 -14.04 12.21
CA ALA A 73 -37.37 -14.21 12.67
C ALA A 73 -36.39 -13.24 11.97
N PRO A 74 -35.28 -12.87 12.64
CA PRO A 74 -34.19 -12.13 12.00
C PRO A 74 -33.58 -12.91 10.83
N VAL A 75 -33.07 -12.18 9.83
CA VAL A 75 -32.31 -12.76 8.72
C VAL A 75 -30.80 -12.58 8.92
N GLY A 76 -30.00 -13.43 8.27
CA GLY A 76 -28.54 -13.41 8.37
C GLY A 76 -27.83 -12.44 7.41
N MET A 77 -28.55 -11.91 6.41
CA MET A 77 -27.97 -11.14 5.32
C MET A 77 -28.96 -10.13 4.74
N ALA A 78 -28.46 -8.99 4.29
CA ALA A 78 -29.17 -8.03 3.45
C ALA A 78 -28.52 -7.97 2.06
N GLU A 79 -29.33 -7.98 1.00
CA GLU A 79 -28.92 -7.84 -0.39
C GLU A 79 -29.73 -6.72 -1.04
N VAL A 80 -29.03 -5.85 -1.76
CA VAL A 80 -29.65 -4.88 -2.66
C VAL A 80 -28.96 -4.96 -4.00
N LEU A 81 -29.74 -5.12 -5.06
CA LEU A 81 -29.31 -5.17 -6.44
C LEU A 81 -29.99 -4.06 -7.24
N LEU A 82 -29.19 -3.14 -7.75
CA LEU A 82 -29.60 -2.09 -8.68
C LEU A 82 -29.30 -2.52 -10.10
N THR A 83 -30.29 -2.44 -10.99
CA THR A 83 -30.09 -2.65 -12.42
C THR A 83 -30.30 -1.33 -13.15
N PHE A 84 -29.33 -0.96 -13.97
CA PHE A 84 -29.33 0.22 -14.81
C PHE A 84 -29.41 -0.16 -16.28
N ASP A 85 -30.24 0.56 -17.01
CA ASP A 85 -30.23 0.60 -18.46
C ASP A 85 -29.09 1.51 -18.95
N ASN A 86 -28.21 0.93 -19.78
CA ASN A 86 -27.04 1.57 -20.37
C ASN A 86 -27.10 1.56 -21.91
N SER A 87 -28.29 1.54 -22.51
CA SER A 87 -28.47 1.57 -23.96
C SER A 87 -27.81 2.78 -24.65
N GLU A 88 -27.61 3.89 -23.91
CA GLU A 88 -26.93 5.11 -24.39
C GLU A 88 -25.39 5.06 -24.27
N GLY A 89 -24.82 3.98 -23.73
CA GLY A 89 -23.37 3.81 -23.61
C GLY A 89 -22.67 4.80 -22.65
N LEU A 90 -23.40 5.33 -21.66
CA LEU A 90 -22.90 6.34 -20.71
C LEU A 90 -22.11 5.72 -19.53
N ALA A 91 -22.08 4.41 -19.40
CA ALA A 91 -21.24 3.72 -18.43
C ALA A 91 -19.74 3.95 -18.72
N PRO A 92 -18.85 3.77 -17.73
CA PRO A 92 -17.41 3.87 -17.92
C PRO A 92 -16.93 2.91 -19.02
N ALA A 93 -15.79 3.22 -19.66
CA ALA A 93 -15.30 2.49 -20.85
C ALA A 93 -15.25 0.96 -20.69
N ALA A 94 -14.88 0.46 -19.50
CA ALA A 94 -14.85 -0.98 -19.18
C ALA A 94 -16.23 -1.67 -19.26
N TYR A 95 -17.31 -0.88 -19.13
CA TYR A 95 -18.69 -1.34 -19.06
C TYR A 95 -19.59 -0.79 -20.18
N ALA A 96 -19.06 0.07 -21.05
CA ALA A 96 -19.82 0.74 -22.10
C ALA A 96 -20.48 -0.23 -23.10
N ALA A 97 -19.89 -1.43 -23.28
CA ALA A 97 -20.40 -2.47 -24.18
C ALA A 97 -21.63 -3.21 -23.65
N TYR A 98 -21.93 -3.13 -22.35
CA TYR A 98 -23.09 -3.79 -21.76
C TYR A 98 -24.33 -2.91 -21.89
N SER A 99 -25.44 -3.48 -22.40
CA SER A 99 -26.74 -2.81 -22.44
C SER A 99 -27.35 -2.61 -21.06
N GLU A 100 -26.96 -3.42 -20.09
CA GLU A 100 -27.42 -3.36 -18.70
C GLU A 100 -26.24 -3.48 -17.73
N ILE A 101 -26.29 -2.67 -16.67
CA ILE A 101 -25.32 -2.71 -15.58
C ILE A 101 -26.03 -3.06 -14.27
N GLN A 102 -25.58 -4.12 -13.63
CA GLN A 102 -26.06 -4.59 -12.35
C GLN A 102 -25.03 -4.28 -11.27
N ILE A 103 -25.45 -3.62 -10.19
CA ILE A 103 -24.62 -3.33 -9.03
C ILE A 103 -25.32 -3.91 -7.81
N ALA A 104 -24.68 -4.87 -7.17
CA ALA A 104 -25.20 -5.50 -5.97
C ALA A 104 -24.29 -5.21 -4.77
N ARG A 105 -24.90 -5.08 -3.60
CA ARG A 105 -24.21 -5.10 -2.31
C ARG A 105 -24.87 -6.12 -1.40
N ARG A 106 -24.04 -6.91 -0.73
CA ARG A 106 -24.46 -7.81 0.34
C ARG A 106 -23.75 -7.45 1.63
N LEU A 107 -24.43 -7.68 2.75
CA LEU A 107 -23.83 -7.61 4.08
C LEU A 107 -24.37 -8.75 4.91
N TYR A 108 -23.45 -9.50 5.50
CA TYR A 108 -23.74 -10.60 6.40
C TYR A 108 -23.59 -10.16 7.85
N ARG A 109 -24.26 -10.86 8.77
CA ARG A 109 -24.11 -10.61 10.22
C ARG A 109 -22.68 -10.82 10.74
N SER A 110 -21.83 -11.54 10.00
CA SER A 110 -20.39 -11.63 10.28
C SER A 110 -19.66 -10.29 10.14
N GLY A 111 -20.28 -9.27 9.51
CA GLY A 111 -19.67 -7.99 9.16
C GLY A 111 -19.04 -7.97 7.77
N GLU A 112 -18.99 -9.12 7.09
CA GLU A 112 -18.51 -9.22 5.72
C GLU A 112 -19.46 -8.49 4.75
N SER A 113 -18.89 -7.65 3.89
CA SER A 113 -19.64 -6.96 2.83
C SER A 113 -19.06 -7.32 1.47
N GLU A 114 -19.93 -7.80 0.58
CA GLU A 114 -19.60 -8.09 -0.81
C GLU A 114 -20.16 -7.00 -1.72
N TYR A 115 -19.39 -6.63 -2.74
CA TYR A 115 -19.81 -5.74 -3.80
C TYR A 115 -19.70 -6.49 -5.12
N LEU A 116 -20.76 -6.47 -5.92
CA LEU A 116 -20.80 -7.15 -7.19
C LEU A 116 -21.15 -6.16 -8.30
N LEU A 117 -20.45 -6.25 -9.42
CA LEU A 117 -20.76 -5.53 -10.64
C LEU A 117 -20.94 -6.55 -11.76
N ASN A 118 -22.13 -6.63 -12.33
CA ASN A 118 -22.55 -7.68 -13.28
C ASN A 118 -22.26 -9.10 -12.76
N GLY A 119 -22.44 -9.33 -11.45
CA GLY A 119 -22.18 -10.61 -10.79
C GLY A 119 -20.71 -10.89 -10.48
N VAL A 120 -19.78 -10.03 -10.90
CA VAL A 120 -18.34 -10.16 -10.58
C VAL A 120 -18.03 -9.44 -9.29
N SER A 121 -17.31 -10.09 -8.38
CA SER A 121 -16.87 -9.48 -7.12
C SER A 121 -15.87 -8.34 -7.39
N VAL A 122 -16.15 -7.17 -6.82
CA VAL A 122 -15.34 -5.96 -6.96
C VAL A 122 -15.11 -5.31 -5.58
N ARG A 123 -14.23 -4.32 -5.52
CA ARG A 123 -14.01 -3.53 -4.30
C ARG A 123 -15.04 -2.40 -4.23
N LEU A 124 -15.31 -1.91 -3.02
CA LEU A 124 -16.11 -0.70 -2.84
C LEU A 124 -15.57 0.48 -3.67
N ARG A 125 -14.24 0.60 -3.77
CA ARG A 125 -13.60 1.64 -4.58
C ARG A 125 -14.06 1.59 -6.04
N ASP A 126 -14.17 0.40 -6.61
CA ASP A 126 -14.58 0.21 -8.00
C ASP A 126 -16.03 0.65 -8.21
N VAL A 127 -16.92 0.35 -7.25
CA VAL A 127 -18.32 0.84 -7.27
C VAL A 127 -18.38 2.36 -7.16
N GLN A 128 -17.58 2.96 -6.26
CA GLN A 128 -17.53 4.42 -6.10
C GLN A 128 -16.98 5.11 -7.35
N ASP A 129 -15.95 4.53 -7.98
CA ASP A 129 -15.35 5.06 -9.20
C ASP A 129 -16.31 4.95 -10.39
N PHE A 130 -17.07 3.85 -10.49
CA PHE A 130 -18.14 3.70 -11.49
C PHE A 130 -19.18 4.83 -11.40
N PHE A 131 -19.66 5.15 -10.20
CA PHE A 131 -20.64 6.23 -10.00
C PHE A 131 -20.03 7.63 -10.18
N ARG A 132 -18.74 7.80 -9.87
CA ARG A 132 -17.99 9.04 -10.08
C ARG A 132 -17.83 9.36 -11.57
N ASP A 133 -17.59 8.34 -12.39
CA ASP A 133 -17.38 8.51 -13.83
C ASP A 133 -18.71 8.71 -14.60
N THR A 134 -19.82 8.19 -14.08
CA THR A 134 -21.18 8.40 -14.64
C THR A 134 -21.85 9.69 -14.15
N GLY A 135 -21.32 10.33 -13.10
CA GLY A 135 -21.92 11.52 -12.47
C GLY A 135 -23.13 11.23 -11.57
N ILE A 136 -23.49 9.95 -11.41
CA ILE A 136 -24.61 9.49 -10.57
C ILE A 136 -24.04 9.11 -9.19
N GLY A 137 -23.60 10.10 -8.41
CA GLY A 137 -22.95 9.87 -7.10
C GLY A 137 -23.92 9.79 -5.91
N THR A 138 -23.55 9.06 -4.85
CA THR A 138 -24.27 9.01 -3.56
C THR A 138 -24.17 10.30 -2.75
N LYS A 139 -23.13 11.10 -2.99
CA LYS A 139 -22.87 12.37 -2.30
C LYS A 139 -23.40 13.58 -3.09
N GLY A 140 -23.93 13.36 -4.29
CA GLY A 140 -24.35 14.41 -5.21
C GLY A 140 -25.79 14.86 -5.06
N TYR A 141 -26.19 15.76 -5.97
CA TYR A 141 -27.52 16.36 -6.08
C TYR A 141 -28.62 15.36 -6.52
N THR A 142 -28.25 14.15 -6.94
CA THR A 142 -29.17 13.18 -7.57
C THR A 142 -30.16 12.57 -6.58
N ILE A 143 -29.81 12.50 -5.29
CA ILE A 143 -30.72 11.99 -4.25
C ILE A 143 -30.95 13.08 -3.21
N VAL A 144 -32.17 13.64 -3.20
CA VAL A 144 -32.56 14.71 -2.26
C VAL A 144 -33.36 14.13 -1.11
N GLU A 145 -32.81 14.23 0.10
CA GLU A 145 -33.48 13.85 1.35
C GLU A 145 -34.38 14.95 1.90
N GLN A 146 -35.29 14.53 2.77
CA GLN A 146 -36.04 15.45 3.61
C GLN A 146 -35.08 16.33 4.42
N GLY A 147 -35.25 17.65 4.32
CA GLY A 147 -34.40 18.64 4.99
C GLY A 147 -33.10 18.99 4.24
N GLN A 148 -32.70 18.23 3.22
CA GLN A 148 -31.48 18.52 2.45
C GLN A 148 -31.59 19.84 1.67
N ILE A 149 -32.78 20.20 1.18
CA ILE A 149 -33.02 21.48 0.51
C ILE A 149 -32.73 22.65 1.46
N ALA A 150 -33.26 22.61 2.68
CA ALA A 150 -32.99 23.63 3.68
C ALA A 150 -31.49 23.70 4.01
N GLY A 151 -30.83 22.53 4.12
CA GLY A 151 -29.38 22.42 4.29
C GLY A 151 -28.58 23.10 3.18
N ILE A 152 -28.96 22.91 1.91
CA ILE A 152 -28.30 23.54 0.74
C ILE A 152 -28.48 25.07 0.77
N VAL A 153 -29.66 25.55 1.17
CA VAL A 153 -29.95 26.99 1.28
C VAL A 153 -29.10 27.62 2.38
N SER A 154 -28.95 26.94 3.53
CA SER A 154 -28.12 27.40 4.65
C SER A 154 -26.63 27.05 4.53
N ALA A 155 -26.22 26.32 3.49
CA ALA A 155 -24.87 25.80 3.35
C ALA A 155 -23.83 26.92 3.27
N LYS A 156 -22.69 26.69 3.91
CA LYS A 156 -21.55 27.61 3.82
C LYS A 156 -20.99 27.67 2.39
N PRO A 157 -20.30 28.75 2.00
CA PRO A 157 -19.73 28.87 0.66
C PRO A 157 -18.88 27.66 0.23
N GLU A 158 -18.12 27.07 1.14
CA GLU A 158 -17.26 25.91 0.88
C GLU A 158 -18.08 24.64 0.59
N GLU A 159 -19.14 24.42 1.35
CA GLU A 159 -20.06 23.28 1.16
C GLU A 159 -20.82 23.42 -0.16
N ARG A 160 -21.30 24.64 -0.46
CA ARG A 160 -21.98 24.96 -1.71
C ARG A 160 -21.05 24.80 -2.91
N ARG A 161 -19.78 25.20 -2.79
CA ARG A 161 -18.77 24.99 -3.82
C ARG A 161 -18.62 23.52 -4.17
N SER A 162 -18.55 22.63 -3.18
CA SER A 162 -18.44 21.20 -3.44
C SER A 162 -19.60 20.67 -4.29
N LEU A 163 -20.83 21.14 -4.04
CA LEU A 163 -22.00 20.74 -4.82
C LEU A 163 -21.92 21.23 -6.28
N ILE A 164 -21.47 22.46 -6.49
CA ILE A 164 -21.28 23.05 -7.83
C ILE A 164 -20.19 22.29 -8.60
N GLU A 165 -19.09 21.95 -7.94
CA GLU A 165 -17.97 21.23 -8.56
C GLU A 165 -18.34 19.79 -8.95
N GLU A 166 -19.21 19.15 -8.16
CA GLU A 166 -19.78 17.86 -8.49
C GLU A 166 -20.75 17.96 -9.68
N ALA A 167 -21.63 18.96 -9.69
CA ALA A 167 -22.52 19.23 -10.82
C ALA A 167 -21.76 19.57 -12.12
N ALA A 168 -20.63 20.28 -12.01
CA ALA A 168 -19.74 20.57 -13.13
C ALA A 168 -18.91 19.36 -13.60
N GLY A 169 -18.99 18.22 -12.91
CA GLY A 169 -18.25 17.00 -13.28
C GLY A 169 -16.73 17.10 -13.10
N ILE A 170 -16.23 18.11 -12.38
CA ILE A 170 -14.79 18.32 -12.18
C ILE A 170 -14.23 17.57 -10.97
N GLY A 171 -15.11 17.01 -10.12
CA GLY A 171 -14.72 16.27 -8.92
C GLY A 171 -13.75 15.13 -9.18
N LYS A 172 -13.91 14.39 -10.29
CA LYS A 172 -13.00 13.30 -10.67
C LYS A 172 -11.56 13.77 -10.91
N TYR A 173 -11.40 14.92 -11.57
CA TYR A 173 -10.08 15.49 -11.86
C TYR A 173 -9.42 16.02 -10.59
N LYS A 174 -10.20 16.64 -9.69
CA LYS A 174 -9.70 17.08 -8.38
C LYS A 174 -9.18 15.93 -7.53
N VAL A 175 -9.93 14.82 -7.44
CA VAL A 175 -9.51 13.64 -6.70
C VAL A 175 -8.22 13.06 -7.30
N ARG A 176 -8.17 12.90 -8.62
CA ARG A 176 -6.94 12.42 -9.30
C ARG A 176 -5.74 13.34 -9.08
N ARG A 177 -5.94 14.66 -9.10
CA ARG A 177 -4.88 15.63 -8.81
C ARG A 177 -4.36 15.47 -7.40
N HIS A 178 -5.25 15.40 -6.41
CA HIS A 178 -4.88 15.24 -5.00
C HIS A 178 -4.15 13.91 -4.73
N GLU A 179 -4.59 12.81 -5.36
CA GLU A 179 -3.89 11.53 -5.28
C GLU A 179 -2.49 11.59 -5.89
N ALA A 180 -2.34 12.28 -7.03
CA ALA A 180 -1.05 12.50 -7.68
C ALA A 180 -0.11 13.36 -6.82
N GLU A 181 -0.61 14.47 -6.27
CA GLU A 181 0.12 15.35 -5.35
C GLU A 181 0.64 14.57 -4.13
N ARG A 182 -0.21 13.76 -3.49
CA ARG A 182 0.22 12.87 -2.38
C ARG A 182 1.29 11.86 -2.80
N LYS A 183 1.19 11.30 -4.00
CA LYS A 183 2.18 10.34 -4.50
C LYS A 183 3.53 11.01 -4.77
N ILE A 184 3.51 12.25 -5.26
CA ILE A 184 4.72 13.06 -5.45
C ILE A 184 5.38 13.32 -4.10
N GLU A 185 4.62 13.81 -3.11
CA GLU A 185 5.13 14.09 -1.76
C GLU A 185 5.76 12.85 -1.11
N ALA A 186 5.08 11.70 -1.20
CA ALA A 186 5.63 10.43 -0.69
C ALA A 186 6.92 10.01 -1.43
N THR A 187 7.01 10.30 -2.72
CA THR A 187 8.21 9.99 -3.53
C THR A 187 9.37 10.91 -3.14
N GLU A 188 9.13 12.19 -2.91
CA GLU A 188 10.12 13.14 -2.44
C GLU A 188 10.70 12.73 -1.08
N GLN A 189 9.84 12.33 -0.14
CA GLN A 189 10.29 11.78 1.16
C GLN A 189 11.17 10.54 1.00
N ASN A 190 10.81 9.64 0.08
CA ASN A 190 11.64 8.47 -0.22
C ASN A 190 13.01 8.86 -0.80
N LEU A 191 13.06 9.86 -1.67
CA LEU A 191 14.32 10.35 -2.24
C LEU A 191 15.24 10.96 -1.19
N VAL A 192 14.69 11.71 -0.23
CA VAL A 192 15.46 12.23 0.92
C VAL A 192 16.13 11.07 1.66
N ARG A 193 15.37 10.03 2.01
CA ARG A 193 15.90 8.85 2.71
C ARG A 193 16.98 8.12 1.90
N VAL A 194 16.80 7.99 0.58
CA VAL A 194 17.80 7.37 -0.30
C VAL A 194 19.09 8.17 -0.31
N ASN A 195 18.99 9.51 -0.37
CA ASN A 195 20.16 10.38 -0.35
C ASN A 195 20.93 10.29 0.97
N ASP A 196 20.24 10.16 2.10
CA ASP A 196 20.87 9.95 3.41
C ASP A 196 21.68 8.64 3.44
N VAL A 197 21.06 7.54 2.99
CA VAL A 197 21.73 6.22 2.92
C VAL A 197 22.93 6.26 1.97
N LEU A 198 22.80 6.90 0.81
CA LEU A 198 23.92 7.09 -0.12
C LEU A 198 25.05 7.91 0.51
N GLY A 199 24.71 8.94 1.28
CA GLY A 199 25.67 9.74 2.04
C GLY A 199 26.45 8.90 3.06
N GLU A 200 25.75 8.02 3.79
CA GLU A 200 26.37 7.11 4.75
C GLU A 200 27.31 6.10 4.05
N ILE A 201 26.84 5.44 2.99
CA ILE A 201 27.64 4.47 2.23
C ILE A 201 28.91 5.12 1.68
N ARG A 202 28.83 6.34 1.14
CA ARG A 202 30.02 7.07 0.66
C ARG A 202 31.04 7.32 1.77
N ARG A 203 30.60 7.65 2.99
CA ARG A 203 31.50 7.81 4.15
C ARG A 203 32.16 6.48 4.53
N GLN A 204 31.40 5.39 4.52
CA GLN A 204 31.92 4.05 4.80
C GLN A 204 32.98 3.63 3.77
N ILE A 205 32.72 3.84 2.48
CA ILE A 205 33.68 3.57 1.40
C ILE A 205 34.99 4.35 1.64
N GLY A 206 34.91 5.66 1.90
CA GLY A 206 36.11 6.46 2.14
C GLY A 206 36.91 6.02 3.38
N SER A 207 36.24 5.49 4.41
CA SER A 207 36.92 4.89 5.57
C SER A 207 37.63 3.59 5.22
N LEU A 208 36.94 2.69 4.51
CA LEU A 208 37.47 1.39 4.06
C LEU A 208 38.67 1.57 3.12
N GLU A 209 38.63 2.55 2.20
CA GLU A 209 39.77 2.86 1.34
C GLU A 209 41.02 3.27 2.13
N ARG A 210 40.86 4.10 3.17
CA ARG A 210 41.96 4.49 4.04
C ARG A 210 42.52 3.29 4.81
N GLN A 211 41.65 2.43 5.32
CA GLN A 211 42.06 1.20 6.00
C GLN A 211 42.81 0.25 5.06
N ALA A 212 42.32 0.06 3.83
CA ALA A 212 42.97 -0.75 2.80
C ALA A 212 44.37 -0.21 2.45
N LYS A 213 44.51 1.11 2.24
CA LYS A 213 45.81 1.75 1.98
C LYS A 213 46.79 1.55 3.16
N LYS A 214 46.31 1.70 4.40
CA LYS A 214 47.14 1.49 5.60
C LYS A 214 47.60 0.03 5.72
N ALA A 215 46.69 -0.92 5.49
CA ALA A 215 46.99 -2.35 5.52
C ALA A 215 48.00 -2.76 4.43
N ALA A 216 47.85 -2.24 3.21
CA ALA A 216 48.79 -2.46 2.12
C ALA A 216 50.19 -1.92 2.45
N ARG A 217 50.27 -0.69 3.00
CA ARG A 217 51.54 -0.10 3.45
C ARG A 217 52.19 -0.94 4.56
N TYR A 218 51.41 -1.38 5.54
CA TYR A 218 51.90 -2.24 6.62
C TYR A 218 52.47 -3.55 6.08
N LYS A 219 51.77 -4.24 5.16
CA LYS A 219 52.27 -5.48 4.54
C LYS A 219 53.62 -5.26 3.85
N ARG A 220 53.74 -4.21 3.03
CA ARG A 220 55.01 -3.87 2.36
C ARG A 220 56.15 -3.60 3.34
N LEU A 221 55.89 -2.80 4.38
CA LEU A 221 56.91 -2.49 5.39
C LEU A 221 57.32 -3.74 6.18
N ARG A 222 56.38 -4.62 6.49
CA ARG A 222 56.65 -5.88 7.21
C ARG A 222 57.49 -6.85 6.38
N GLU A 223 57.23 -6.96 5.07
CA GLU A 223 58.05 -7.75 4.16
C GLU A 223 59.48 -7.20 4.07
N MET A 224 59.62 -5.88 3.97
CA MET A 224 60.93 -5.21 3.94
C MET A 224 61.70 -5.40 5.25
N ALA A 225 61.03 -5.25 6.40
CA ALA A 225 61.63 -5.51 7.71
C ALA A 225 62.12 -6.96 7.82
N ARG A 226 61.29 -7.93 7.43
CA ARG A 226 61.67 -9.36 7.42
C ARG A 226 62.88 -9.63 6.52
N TRP A 227 62.96 -8.97 5.36
CA TRP A 227 64.10 -9.13 4.45
C TRP A 227 65.39 -8.55 5.04
N LEU A 228 65.29 -7.39 5.70
CA LEU A 228 66.42 -6.76 6.39
C LEU A 228 66.89 -7.60 7.59
N GLU A 229 65.97 -8.11 8.40
CA GLU A 229 66.27 -9.02 9.52
C GLU A 229 67.00 -10.28 9.04
N LEU A 230 66.52 -10.91 7.96
CA LEU A 230 67.19 -12.06 7.35
C LEU A 230 68.58 -11.73 6.80
N SER A 231 68.76 -10.52 6.26
CA SER A 231 70.06 -10.07 5.74
C SER A 231 71.06 -9.86 6.87
N ILE A 232 70.66 -9.19 7.96
CA ILE A 232 71.49 -9.00 9.16
C ILE A 232 71.87 -10.36 9.76
N ALA A 233 70.90 -11.26 9.94
CA ALA A 233 71.17 -12.60 10.47
C ALA A 233 72.12 -13.41 9.57
N ALA A 234 72.07 -13.22 8.25
CA ALA A 234 72.99 -13.86 7.33
C ALA A 234 74.41 -13.27 7.41
N ASP A 235 74.54 -11.96 7.63
CA ASP A 235 75.81 -11.27 7.88
C ASP A 235 76.45 -11.74 9.20
N GLU A 236 75.70 -11.72 10.29
CA GLU A 236 76.14 -12.23 11.60
C GLU A 236 76.59 -13.69 11.52
N ARG A 237 75.83 -14.54 10.81
CA ARG A 237 76.21 -15.94 10.58
C ARG A 237 77.54 -16.04 9.83
N ARG A 238 77.77 -15.19 8.82
CA ARG A 238 79.04 -15.18 8.07
C ARG A 238 80.21 -14.82 8.98
N GLU A 239 80.05 -13.80 9.82
CA GLU A 239 81.08 -13.40 10.78
C GLU A 239 81.41 -14.51 11.78
N VAL A 240 80.38 -15.13 12.39
CA VAL A 240 80.57 -16.23 13.34
C VAL A 240 81.24 -17.44 12.67
N MET A 241 80.85 -17.78 11.44
CA MET A 241 81.47 -18.88 10.70
C MET A 241 82.93 -18.59 10.33
N ALA A 242 83.26 -17.34 10.00
CA ALA A 242 84.64 -16.93 9.74
C ALA A 242 85.50 -17.01 11.01
N ALA A 243 84.99 -16.54 12.15
CA ALA A 243 85.65 -16.66 13.44
C ALA A 243 85.86 -18.13 13.84
N LEU A 244 84.83 -18.97 13.71
CA LEU A 244 84.93 -20.41 13.99
C LEU A 244 85.97 -21.11 13.10
N ALA A 245 86.06 -20.73 11.82
CA ALA A 245 87.06 -21.29 10.91
C ALA A 245 88.48 -20.87 11.30
N ALA A 246 88.68 -19.64 11.77
CA ALA A 246 89.97 -19.18 12.29
C ALA A 246 90.38 -19.95 13.55
N GLU A 247 89.49 -20.06 14.53
CA GLU A 247 89.71 -20.82 15.77
C GLU A 247 90.00 -22.31 15.50
N ARG A 248 89.29 -22.93 14.55
CA ARG A 248 89.56 -24.32 14.14
C ARG A 248 90.97 -24.49 13.58
N ARG A 249 91.42 -23.56 12.72
CA ARG A 249 92.79 -23.59 12.18
C ARG A 249 93.84 -23.43 13.27
N GLU A 250 93.60 -22.55 14.24
CA GLU A 250 94.50 -22.36 15.37
C GLU A 250 94.56 -23.61 16.26
N LEU A 251 93.42 -24.24 16.55
CA LEU A 251 93.34 -25.49 17.29
C LEU A 251 94.07 -26.64 16.56
N GLU A 252 93.90 -26.76 15.24
CA GLU A 252 94.62 -27.74 14.43
C GLU A 252 96.13 -27.52 14.51
N ALA A 253 96.61 -26.28 14.35
CA ALA A 253 98.02 -25.95 14.48
C ALA A 253 98.58 -26.23 15.88
N LEU A 254 97.80 -25.96 16.95
CA LEU A 254 98.19 -26.29 18.32
C LEU A 254 98.23 -27.80 18.57
N ARG A 255 97.30 -28.57 18.00
CA ARG A 255 97.30 -30.04 18.06
C ARG A 255 98.51 -30.62 17.36
N GLU A 256 98.84 -30.15 16.15
CA GLU A 256 100.03 -30.57 15.42
C GLU A 256 101.31 -30.31 16.22
N ARG A 257 101.41 -29.13 16.84
CA ARG A 257 102.53 -28.80 17.76
C ARG A 257 102.60 -29.73 18.96
N ALA A 258 101.47 -30.02 19.61
CA ALA A 258 101.43 -30.94 20.75
C ALA A 258 101.88 -32.35 20.35
N THR A 259 101.37 -32.91 19.24
CA THR A 259 101.83 -34.20 18.71
C THR A 259 103.31 -34.20 18.37
N SER A 260 103.84 -33.11 17.80
CA SER A 260 105.28 -33.03 17.49
C SER A 260 106.15 -33.07 18.76
N LEU A 261 105.70 -32.44 19.84
CA LEU A 261 106.40 -32.43 21.14
C LEU A 261 106.33 -33.80 21.81
N GLU A 262 105.20 -34.51 21.73
CA GLU A 262 105.06 -35.89 22.24
C GLU A 262 105.94 -36.90 21.48
N THR A 263 106.18 -36.71 20.19
CA THR A 263 107.12 -37.55 19.41
C THR A 263 108.61 -37.24 19.65
N THR A 264 108.93 -36.20 20.43
CA THR A 264 110.32 -35.79 20.71
C THR A 264 110.79 -36.20 22.13
N LEU A 265 109.97 -36.97 22.86
CA LEU A 265 110.30 -37.64 24.13
C LEU A 265 110.56 -39.13 23.88
#